data_AF-A0A7W0FZY7-F1
#
_entry.id   AF-A0A7W0FZY7-F1
#
_cell.length_a   1.000
_cell.length_b   1.000
_cell.length_c   1.000
_cell.angle_alpha   90.00
_cell.angle_beta   90.00
_cell.angle_gamma   90.00
#
_symmetry.space_group_name_H-M   'P 1'
#
loop_
_entity.id
_entity.type
_entity.pdbx_description
1 polymer ?
#
loop_
_entity_poly.entity_id
_entity_poly.type
_entity_poly.pdbx_seq_one_letter_code
_entity_poly.pdbx_strand_id
1 'polypeptide(L)'
;MKTEPTKREELRQSRGALARALLALTVAACLFAAATGLYGIYNFPDAPLRLTPGGYVGKGGSPRTREDFEAFVRWERVMFVAFPSAFVLGFAFALADGARRRKRQAEETEVWK
;
A
#
# COMPACT_ATOMS: atom_id res chain seq x y z
N MET A 1 -43.97 -10.52 -11.49
CA MET A 1 -43.53 -9.25 -12.10
C MET A 1 -42.12 -8.99 -11.59
N LYS A 2 -41.09 -9.22 -12.42
CA LYS A 2 -39.68 -9.18 -12.01
C LYS A 2 -39.21 -7.72 -12.16
N THR A 3 -39.02 -7.02 -11.06
CA THR A 3 -38.56 -5.63 -11.07
C THR A 3 -37.10 -5.62 -11.51
N GLU A 4 -36.84 -5.17 -12.74
CA GLU A 4 -35.48 -4.90 -13.17
C GLU A 4 -34.91 -3.76 -12.30
N PRO A 5 -33.73 -3.96 -11.68
CA PRO A 5 -33.09 -2.90 -10.93
C PRO A 5 -32.80 -1.76 -11.89
N THR A 6 -33.32 -0.56 -11.56
CA THR A 6 -33.05 0.62 -12.36
C THR A 6 -31.56 0.89 -12.34
N LYS A 7 -30.95 1.14 -13.51
CA LYS A 7 -29.51 1.38 -13.76
C LYS A 7 -28.80 2.32 -12.74
N ARG A 8 -29.56 3.15 -12.03
CA ARG A 8 -29.08 4.02 -10.93
C ARG A 8 -28.74 3.25 -9.65
N GLU A 9 -29.47 2.19 -9.31
CA GLU A 9 -29.21 1.37 -8.13
C GLU A 9 -27.93 0.55 -8.27
N GLU A 10 -27.67 -0.03 -9.45
CA GLU A 10 -26.43 -0.74 -9.74
C GLU A 10 -25.20 0.15 -9.58
N LEU A 11 -25.26 1.39 -10.07
CA LEU A 11 -24.17 2.37 -9.93
C LEU A 11 -23.95 2.81 -8.48
N ARG A 12 -25.00 2.83 -7.66
CA ARG A 12 -24.91 3.18 -6.24
C ARG A 12 -24.33 2.01 -5.44
N GLN A 13 -24.71 0.78 -5.78
CA GLN A 13 -24.20 -0.45 -5.17
C GLN A 13 -22.73 -0.70 -5.54
N SER A 14 -22.34 -0.49 -6.80
CA SER A 14 -20.93 -0.64 -7.24
C SER A 14 -20.01 0.38 -6.57
N ARG A 15 -20.47 1.62 -6.35
CA ARG A 15 -19.72 2.66 -5.62
C ARG A 15 -19.46 2.30 -4.16
N GLY A 16 -20.36 1.55 -3.53
CA GLY A 16 -20.15 1.01 -2.17
C GLY A 16 -19.10 -0.09 -2.15
N ALA A 17 -19.21 -1.04 -3.09
CA ALA A 17 -18.25 -2.14 -3.23
C ALA A 17 -16.84 -1.65 -3.57
N LEU A 18 -16.71 -0.69 -4.49
CA LEU A 18 -15.42 -0.11 -4.88
C LEU A 18 -14.71 0.59 -3.72
N ALA A 19 -15.44 1.31 -2.86
CA ALA A 19 -14.84 1.93 -1.67
C ALA A 19 -14.22 0.90 -0.73
N ARG A 20 -14.97 -0.17 -0.48
CA ARG A 20 -14.56 -1.26 0.41
C ARG A 20 -13.36 -2.01 -0.18
N ALA A 21 -13.38 -2.25 -1.48
CA ALA A 21 -12.26 -2.85 -2.21
C ALA A 21 -11.00 -1.96 -2.14
N LEU A 22 -11.12 -0.66 -2.38
CA LEU A 22 -10.01 0.29 -2.25
C LEU A 22 -9.46 0.32 -0.82
N LEU A 23 -10.33 0.39 0.19
CA LEU A 23 -9.91 0.33 1.59
C LEU A 23 -9.17 -0.97 1.91
N ALA A 24 -9.72 -2.12 1.49
CA ALA A 24 -9.11 -3.42 1.71
C ALA A 24 -7.74 -3.52 1.03
N LEU A 25 -7.62 -3.02 -0.21
CA LEU A 25 -6.35 -2.96 -0.93
C LEU A 25 -5.33 -2.06 -0.25
N THR A 26 -5.75 -0.88 0.25
CA THR A 26 -4.87 0.02 1.01
C THR A 26 -4.38 -0.64 2.29
N VAL A 27 -5.27 -1.28 3.05
CA VAL A 27 -4.88 -2.01 4.28
C VAL A 27 -3.92 -3.16 3.95
N ALA A 28 -4.21 -3.95 2.91
CA ALA A 28 -3.35 -5.04 2.48
C ALA A 28 -1.96 -4.54 2.06
N ALA A 29 -1.88 -3.42 1.32
CA ALA A 29 -0.62 -2.81 0.92
C ALA A 29 0.18 -2.30 2.14
N CYS A 30 -0.49 -1.67 3.11
CA CYS A 30 0.15 -1.24 4.36
C CYS A 30 0.69 -2.42 5.17
N LEU A 31 -0.09 -3.50 5.31
CA LEU A 31 0.35 -4.70 6.01
C LEU A 31 1.52 -5.38 5.29
N PHE A 32 1.48 -5.44 3.96
CA PHE A 32 2.57 -5.99 3.16
C PHE A 32 3.87 -5.16 3.31
N ALA A 33 3.77 -3.83 3.26
CA ALA A 33 4.90 -2.93 3.49
C ALA A 33 5.47 -3.10 4.91
N ALA A 34 4.60 -3.17 5.93
CA ALA A 34 5.01 -3.39 7.32
C ALA A 34 5.71 -4.75 7.51
N ALA A 35 5.14 -5.83 6.97
CA ALA A 35 5.74 -7.16 7.02
C ALA A 35 7.10 -7.20 6.32
N THR A 36 7.23 -6.56 5.16
CA THR A 36 8.50 -6.43 4.43
C THR A 36 9.53 -5.63 5.23
N GLY A 37 9.10 -4.58 5.94
CA GLY A 37 9.92 -3.82 6.88
C GLY A 37 10.46 -4.66 8.03
N LEU A 38 9.57 -5.38 8.71
CA LEU A 38 9.95 -6.27 9.81
C LEU A 38 10.89 -7.37 9.36
N TYR A 39 10.65 -7.95 8.18
CA TYR A 39 11.56 -8.93 7.57
C TYR A 39 12.96 -8.34 7.37
N GLY A 40 13.05 -7.11 6.86
CA GLY A 40 14.33 -6.44 6.64
C GLY A 40 15.11 -6.17 7.94
N ILE A 41 14.41 -5.67 8.97
CA ILE A 41 15.00 -5.40 10.29
C ILE A 41 15.54 -6.69 10.93
N TYR A 42 14.79 -7.80 10.80
CA TYR A 42 15.18 -9.08 11.39
C TYR A 42 16.34 -9.76 10.65
N ASN A 43 16.32 -9.77 9.31
CA ASN A 43 17.29 -10.52 8.51
C ASN A 43 18.55 -9.71 8.17
N PHE A 44 18.44 -8.38 8.09
CA PHE A 44 19.55 -7.49 7.71
C PHE A 44 19.81 -6.41 8.78
N PRO A 45 20.12 -6.80 10.03
CA PRO A 45 20.37 -5.84 11.12
C PRO A 45 21.58 -4.94 10.83
N ASP A 46 22.55 -5.45 10.07
CA ASP A 46 23.78 -4.74 9.68
C ASP A 46 23.67 -4.04 8.32
N ALA A 47 22.46 -3.81 7.80
CA ALA A 47 22.26 -3.04 6.59
C ALA A 47 22.78 -1.58 6.73
N PRO A 48 23.21 -0.92 5.63
CA PRO A 48 23.22 -1.40 4.25
C PRO A 48 24.43 -2.30 3.94
N LEU A 49 24.18 -3.37 3.18
CA LEU A 49 25.23 -4.26 2.67
C LEU A 49 25.89 -3.66 1.43
N ARG A 50 27.22 -3.76 1.34
CA ARG A 50 28.03 -3.15 0.27
C ARG A 50 29.00 -4.16 -0.33
N LEU A 51 29.26 -4.01 -1.63
CA LEU A 51 30.34 -4.71 -2.31
C LEU A 51 31.65 -3.96 -2.10
N THR A 52 32.70 -4.67 -1.72
CA THR A 52 34.06 -4.14 -1.54
C THR A 52 35.07 -5.03 -2.28
N PRO A 53 36.32 -4.59 -2.51
CA PRO A 53 37.34 -5.40 -3.17
C PRO A 53 37.61 -6.75 -2.48
N GLY A 54 37.31 -6.86 -1.18
CA GLY A 54 37.46 -8.09 -0.39
C GLY A 54 36.20 -8.95 -0.26
N GLY A 55 35.09 -8.59 -0.92
CA GLY A 55 33.81 -9.31 -0.84
C GLY A 55 32.65 -8.44 -0.36
N TYR A 56 31.64 -9.05 0.24
CA TYR A 56 30.43 -8.37 0.70
C TYR A 56 30.54 -8.03 2.19
N VAL A 57 30.21 -6.79 2.56
CA VAL A 57 30.32 -6.33 3.95
C VAL A 57 29.07 -5.58 4.40
N GLY A 58 28.72 -5.71 5.68
CA GLY A 58 27.68 -4.91 6.32
C GLY A 58 28.19 -3.53 6.77
N LYS A 59 27.31 -2.74 7.39
CA LYS A 59 27.59 -1.40 7.93
C LYS A 59 28.78 -1.36 8.90
N GLY A 60 28.99 -2.43 9.67
CA GLY A 60 30.10 -2.58 10.61
C GLY A 60 31.38 -3.19 10.03
N GLY A 61 31.45 -3.42 8.71
CA GLY A 61 32.57 -4.13 8.10
C GLY A 61 32.53 -5.66 8.29
N SER A 62 31.47 -6.17 8.94
CA SER A 62 31.25 -7.61 9.10
C SER A 62 31.19 -8.28 7.73
N PRO A 63 32.02 -9.30 7.47
CA PRO A 63 31.99 -10.03 6.21
C PRO A 63 30.67 -10.78 6.07
N ARG A 64 30.14 -10.78 4.86
CA ARG A 64 28.85 -11.37 4.50
C ARG A 64 29.01 -12.22 3.26
N THR A 65 28.10 -13.17 3.12
CA THR A 65 28.09 -14.06 1.97
C THR A 65 27.49 -13.36 0.75
N ARG A 66 27.72 -13.93 -0.43
CA ARG A 66 27.10 -13.45 -1.66
C ARG A 66 25.57 -13.60 -1.60
N GLU A 67 25.11 -14.70 -1.01
CA GLU A 67 23.70 -15.02 -0.85
C GLU A 67 22.99 -13.98 0.02
N ASP A 68 23.62 -13.53 1.10
CA ASP A 68 23.10 -12.46 1.98
C ASP A 68 22.94 -11.15 1.21
N PHE A 69 23.93 -10.80 0.37
CA PHE A 69 23.88 -9.59 -0.44
C PHE A 69 22.77 -9.67 -1.51
N GLU A 70 22.64 -10.80 -2.21
CA GLU A 70 21.58 -10.98 -3.21
C GLU A 70 20.18 -10.94 -2.57
N ALA A 71 20.02 -11.51 -1.38
CA ALA A 71 18.78 -11.43 -0.60
C ALA A 71 18.46 -9.99 -0.19
N PHE A 72 19.47 -9.23 0.26
CA PHE A 72 19.32 -7.81 0.60
C PHE A 72 18.91 -6.97 -0.62
N VAL A 73 19.58 -7.12 -1.76
CA VAL A 73 19.22 -6.39 -2.99
C VAL A 73 17.80 -6.73 -3.44
N ARG A 74 17.37 -7.99 -3.31
CA ARG A 74 16.00 -8.39 -3.62
C ARG A 74 15.00 -7.73 -2.68
N TRP A 75 15.25 -7.78 -1.37
CA TRP A 75 14.42 -7.12 -0.37
C TRP A 75 14.33 -5.61 -0.60
N GLU A 76 15.46 -4.95 -0.90
CA GLU A 76 15.54 -3.53 -1.18
C GLU A 76 14.67 -3.16 -2.40
N ARG A 77 14.73 -3.94 -3.48
CA ARG A 77 13.84 -3.75 -4.65
C ARG A 77 12.37 -3.90 -4.30
N VAL A 78 12.01 -4.90 -3.49
CA VAL A 78 10.62 -5.09 -3.04
C VAL A 78 10.16 -3.90 -2.21
N MET A 79 11.01 -3.40 -1.31
CA MET A 79 10.75 -2.19 -0.51
C MET A 79 10.47 -0.97 -1.37
N PHE A 80 11.29 -0.74 -2.40
CA PHE A 80 11.13 0.38 -3.33
C PHE A 80 9.83 0.32 -4.14
N VAL A 81 9.20 -0.84 -4.29
CA VAL A 81 7.90 -0.99 -4.96
C VAL A 81 6.75 -0.95 -3.95
N ALA A 82 6.92 -1.61 -2.79
CA ALA A 82 5.89 -1.74 -1.76
C ALA A 82 5.53 -0.39 -1.11
N PHE A 83 6.53 0.46 -0.82
CA PHE A 83 6.27 1.74 -0.15
C PHE A 83 5.50 2.73 -1.04
N PRO A 84 5.93 3.01 -2.29
CA PRO A 84 5.19 3.90 -3.17
C PRO A 84 3.79 3.37 -3.54
N SER A 85 3.64 2.05 -3.71
CA SER A 85 2.31 1.47 -4.00
C SER A 85 1.33 1.66 -2.83
N ALA A 86 1.78 1.46 -1.59
CA ALA A 86 0.97 1.77 -0.41
C ALA A 86 0.57 3.26 -0.36
N PHE A 87 1.49 4.16 -0.71
CA PHE A 87 1.21 5.60 -0.76
C PHE A 87 0.16 5.95 -1.84
N VAL A 88 0.31 5.41 -3.05
CA VAL A 88 -0.65 5.65 -4.15
C VAL A 88 -2.03 5.11 -3.81
N LEU A 89 -2.12 3.91 -3.22
CA LEU A 89 -3.40 3.32 -2.78
C LEU A 89 -4.05 4.12 -1.64
N GLY A 90 -3.24 4.55 -0.67
CA GLY A 90 -3.70 5.43 0.42
C GLY A 90 -4.25 6.76 -0.10
N PHE A 91 -3.54 7.39 -1.05
CA PHE A 91 -3.98 8.64 -1.66
C PHE A 91 -5.25 8.47 -2.49
N ALA A 92 -5.35 7.40 -3.29
CA ALA A 92 -6.54 7.07 -4.05
C ALA A 92 -7.77 6.87 -3.13
N PHE A 93 -7.58 6.20 -1.99
CA PHE A 93 -8.61 6.06 -0.97
C PHE A 93 -9.02 7.40 -0.36
N ALA A 94 -8.05 8.24 0.03
CA ALA A 94 -8.33 9.55 0.63
C ALA A 94 -9.12 10.46 -0.32
N LEU A 95 -8.77 10.48 -1.62
CA LEU A 95 -9.53 11.20 -2.63
C LEU A 95 -10.95 10.65 -2.79
N ALA A 96 -11.10 9.33 -2.81
CA ALA A 96 -12.40 8.67 -2.92
C ALA A 96 -13.31 8.92 -1.71
N ASP A 97 -12.76 9.01 -0.49
CA ASP A 97 -13.52 9.32 0.73
C ASP A 97 -13.90 10.80 0.79
N GLY A 98 -12.95 11.70 0.48
CA GLY A 98 -13.19 13.14 0.46
C GLY A 98 -14.29 13.57 -0.53
N ALA A 99 -14.34 12.91 -1.70
CA ALA A 99 -15.42 13.14 -2.67
C ALA A 99 -16.81 12.72 -2.14
N ARG A 100 -16.90 11.69 -1.29
CA ARG A 100 -18.16 11.25 -0.67
C ARG A 100 -18.63 12.22 0.40
N ARG A 101 -17.73 12.68 1.26
CA ARG A 101 -18.04 13.63 2.34
C ARG A 101 -18.63 14.93 1.78
N ARG A 102 -18.03 15.47 0.72
CA ARG A 102 -18.53 16.68 0.06
C ARG A 102 -19.94 16.54 -0.51
N LYS A 103 -20.28 15.38 -1.10
CA LYS A 103 -21.64 15.14 -1.61
C LYS A 103 -22.67 15.09 -0.48
N ARG A 104 -22.34 14.42 0.63
CA ARG A 104 -23.24 14.31 1.78
C ARG A 104 -23.56 15.67 2.41
N GLN A 105 -22.55 16.56 2.49
CA GLN A 105 -22.76 17.92 2.98
C GLN A 105 -23.61 18.77 2.03
N ALA A 106 -23.43 18.64 0.72
CA ALA A 106 -24.25 19.36 -0.26
C ALA A 106 -25.74 18.96 -0.16
N GLU A 107 -26.01 17.66 -0.01
CA GLU A 107 -27.37 17.13 0.20
C GLU A 107 -27.97 17.65 1.52
N GLU A 108 -27.22 17.68 2.62
CA GLU A 108 -27.69 18.25 3.89
C GLU A 108 -28.02 19.75 3.75
N THR A 109 -27.21 20.54 3.03
CA THR A 109 -27.49 21.97 2.85
C THR A 109 -28.69 22.29 1.95
N GLU A 110 -29.08 21.39 1.04
CA GLU A 110 -30.29 21.53 0.23
C GLU A 110 -31.56 21.20 1.03
N VAL A 111 -31.49 20.28 1.99
CA VAL A 111 -32.65 19.89 2.82
C VAL A 111 -33.12 21.02 3.75
N TRP A 112 -32.23 21.95 4.11
CA TRP A 112 -32.53 23.09 4.99
C TRP A 112 -32.85 24.40 4.25
N LYS A 113 -32.97 24.38 2.91
CA LYS A 113 -33.41 25.50 2.09
C LYS A 113 -34.83 25.30 1.57
#